data_AF-A0A497T8L5-F1
#
_entry.id   AF-A0A497T8L5-F1
#
_cell.length_a   1.000
_cell.length_b   1.000
_cell.length_c   1.000
_cell.angle_alpha   90.00
_cell.angle_beta   90.00
_cell.angle_gamma   90.00
#
_symmetry.space_group_name_H-M   'P 1'
#
loop_
_entity.id
_entity.type
_entity.pdbx_description
1 polymer ?
#
loop_
_entity_poly.entity_id
_entity_poly.type
_entity_poly.pdbx_seq_one_letter_code
_entity_poly.pdbx_strand_id
1 'polypeptide(L)'
;MNFELVWFDSLGAKSSCCLLESGKTLVIDPGIAVMQPSFPASLAKKLYWLAQGKRAVLAALKRADAVIISHYHYDHFIPDPGLYRGKLLIAKDPNKWINDSQRKRAEEFYSGFPGFRLGRAERVECEDPLKKLKLARKKRFGRYQPRRQDLLKKGLKWFQERCRRWNRYQKIEVPGVVWGDGKSFRIGRMKVRLTQPLFHGIEFARVGWVFSVVVESRGFKFLHSSDLDGPIIEDYAEWIIEENP
;
A
#
# COMPACT_ATOMS: atom_id res chain seq x y z
N MET A 1 5.92 22.67 1.72
CA MET A 1 6.37 21.27 1.68
C MET A 1 6.82 21.03 0.26
N ASN A 2 7.93 20.35 0.03
CA ASN A 2 8.34 19.99 -1.33
C ASN A 2 8.00 18.53 -1.56
N PHE A 3 7.59 18.17 -2.77
CA PHE A 3 7.39 16.79 -3.16
C PHE A 3 7.92 16.55 -4.57
N GLU A 4 8.32 15.30 -4.83
CA GLU A 4 8.83 14.82 -6.10
C GLU A 4 8.11 13.51 -6.44
N LEU A 5 7.58 13.43 -7.65
CA LEU A 5 7.06 12.20 -8.23
C LEU A 5 8.24 11.44 -8.83
N VAL A 6 8.88 10.58 -8.03
CA VAL A 6 10.19 9.97 -8.35
C VAL A 6 10.10 9.06 -9.56
N TRP A 7 9.10 8.17 -9.58
CA TRP A 7 8.82 7.34 -10.75
C TRP A 7 7.39 6.81 -10.73
N PHE A 8 6.78 6.74 -11.90
CA PHE A 8 5.41 6.27 -12.10
C PHE A 8 5.29 5.43 -13.36
N ASP A 9 4.25 4.60 -13.44
CA ASP A 9 3.90 3.77 -14.61
C ASP A 9 3.98 4.53 -15.94
N SER A 10 3.53 5.78 -15.96
CA SER A 10 3.56 6.66 -17.14
C SER A 10 4.97 6.90 -17.71
N LEU A 11 6.02 6.65 -16.93
CA LEU A 11 7.43 6.76 -17.34
C LEU A 11 8.02 5.45 -17.90
N GLY A 12 7.19 4.42 -18.12
CA GLY A 12 7.58 3.20 -18.84
C GLY A 12 8.07 2.04 -17.97
N ALA A 13 8.00 2.17 -16.63
CA ALA A 13 8.18 1.08 -15.68
C ALA A 13 7.21 1.27 -14.51
N LYS A 14 6.70 0.16 -13.96
CA LYS A 14 5.68 0.19 -12.92
C LYS A 14 6.25 0.73 -11.62
N SER A 15 5.62 1.75 -11.05
CA SER A 15 6.00 2.36 -9.78
C SER A 15 4.93 3.34 -9.33
N SER A 16 4.95 3.67 -8.04
CA SER A 16 4.21 4.81 -7.49
C SER A 16 5.06 5.58 -6.49
N CYS A 17 6.38 5.68 -6.73
CA CYS A 17 7.32 6.21 -5.75
C CYS A 17 7.23 7.74 -5.64
N CYS A 18 7.02 8.24 -4.42
CA CYS A 18 7.02 9.67 -4.10
C CYS A 18 8.10 9.99 -3.05
N LEU A 19 8.71 11.16 -3.15
CA LEU A 19 9.56 11.74 -2.11
C LEU A 19 8.94 13.04 -1.61
N LEU A 20 8.85 13.21 -0.31
CA LEU A 20 8.33 14.40 0.35
C LEU A 20 9.36 14.93 1.35
N GLU A 21 9.49 16.26 1.41
CA GLU A 21 10.48 16.91 2.26
C GLU A 21 9.88 18.09 3.04
N SER A 22 10.02 18.03 4.37
CA SER A 22 9.72 19.14 5.29
C SER A 22 10.50 18.96 6.59
N GLY A 23 11.78 19.30 6.57
CA GLY A 23 12.72 19.14 7.69
C GLY A 23 13.23 17.71 7.91
N LYS A 24 12.54 16.71 7.37
CA LYS A 24 12.99 15.33 7.14
C LYS A 24 12.48 14.86 5.78
N THR A 25 13.11 13.83 5.24
CA THR A 25 12.75 13.21 3.95
C THR A 25 11.93 11.94 4.18
N LEU A 26 10.73 11.91 3.62
CA LEU A 26 9.84 10.75 3.58
C LEU A 26 9.80 10.20 2.15
N VAL A 27 10.03 8.91 1.97
CA VAL A 27 9.80 8.23 0.70
C VAL A 27 8.64 7.25 0.83
N ILE A 28 7.70 7.29 -0.12
CA ILE A 28 6.50 6.46 -0.13
C ILE A 28 6.60 5.52 -1.34
N ASP A 29 6.32 4.24 -1.12
CA ASP A 29 6.29 3.16 -2.11
C ASP A 29 7.52 3.10 -3.03
N PRO A 30 8.74 2.92 -2.48
CA PRO A 30 9.96 2.87 -3.27
C PRO A 30 10.16 1.52 -3.97
N GLY A 31 9.24 1.15 -4.86
CA GLY A 31 9.36 -0.02 -5.72
C GLY A 31 9.47 0.35 -7.19
N ILE A 32 9.89 -0.64 -7.98
CA ILE A 32 10.00 -0.52 -9.43
C ILE A 32 9.89 -1.91 -10.05
N ALA A 33 9.04 -2.07 -11.05
CA ALA A 33 8.92 -3.32 -11.80
C ALA A 33 8.82 -3.09 -13.31
N VAL A 34 9.19 -4.10 -14.08
CA VAL A 34 9.08 -4.05 -15.55
C VAL A 34 7.61 -4.02 -15.97
N MET A 35 7.33 -3.30 -17.06
CA MET A 35 6.01 -3.31 -17.68
C MET A 35 5.61 -4.71 -18.17
N GLN A 36 4.30 -5.00 -18.13
CA GLN A 36 3.74 -6.27 -18.60
C GLN A 36 4.09 -6.56 -20.07
N PRO A 37 4.08 -7.83 -20.50
CA PRO A 37 4.37 -8.21 -21.89
C PRO A 37 3.52 -7.46 -22.93
N SER A 38 2.24 -7.22 -22.63
CA SER A 38 1.30 -6.51 -23.51
C SER A 38 1.53 -5.00 -23.62
N PHE A 39 2.38 -4.40 -22.77
CA PHE A 39 2.71 -2.98 -22.90
C PHE A 39 3.38 -2.70 -24.26
N PRO A 40 2.94 -1.68 -25.02
CA PRO A 40 3.31 -1.47 -26.42
C PRO A 40 4.71 -0.85 -26.57
N ALA A 41 5.74 -1.56 -26.10
CA ALA A 41 7.14 -1.19 -26.26
C ALA A 41 8.00 -2.45 -26.43
N SER A 42 9.16 -2.29 -27.06
CA SER A 42 10.14 -3.38 -27.16
C SER A 42 10.67 -3.76 -25.77
N LEU A 43 11.12 -5.01 -25.62
CA LEU A 43 11.76 -5.47 -24.38
C LEU A 43 12.95 -4.57 -23.99
N ALA A 44 13.76 -4.16 -24.97
CA ALA A 44 14.89 -3.25 -24.75
C ALA A 44 14.45 -1.92 -24.12
N LYS A 45 13.35 -1.31 -24.59
CA LYS A 45 12.80 -0.08 -23.99
C LYS A 45 12.30 -0.32 -22.56
N LYS A 46 11.56 -1.41 -22.32
CA LYS A 46 11.06 -1.78 -20.97
C LYS A 46 12.21 -1.95 -19.97
N LEU A 47 13.29 -2.62 -20.37
CA LEU A 47 14.48 -2.80 -19.53
C LEU A 47 15.25 -1.48 -19.33
N TYR A 48 15.33 -0.64 -20.35
CA TYR A 48 15.94 0.68 -20.24
C TYR A 48 15.19 1.55 -19.21
N TRP A 49 13.87 1.67 -19.30
CA TRP A 49 13.07 2.43 -18.35
C TRP A 49 13.12 1.83 -16.94
N LEU A 50 13.11 0.51 -16.80
CA LEU A 50 13.32 -0.16 -15.52
C LEU A 50 14.65 0.26 -14.88
N ALA A 51 15.74 0.29 -15.66
CA ALA A 51 17.04 0.70 -15.16
C ALA A 51 17.08 2.17 -14.72
N GLN A 52 16.45 3.07 -15.49
CA GLN A 52 16.32 4.49 -15.12
C GLN A 52 15.49 4.67 -13.84
N GLY A 53 14.31 4.04 -13.78
CA GLY A 53 13.45 4.10 -12.60
C GLY A 53 14.10 3.51 -11.36
N LYS A 54 14.81 2.38 -11.49
CA LYS A 54 15.58 1.80 -10.39
C LYS A 54 16.65 2.77 -9.87
N ARG A 55 17.37 3.46 -10.75
CA ARG A 55 18.35 4.49 -10.33
C ARG A 55 17.69 5.64 -9.57
N ALA A 56 16.54 6.14 -10.05
CA ALA A 56 15.80 7.21 -9.41
C ALA A 56 15.27 6.80 -8.01
N VAL A 57 14.62 5.64 -7.92
CA VAL A 57 14.09 5.10 -6.65
C VAL A 57 15.20 4.85 -5.63
N LEU A 58 16.35 4.29 -6.05
CA LEU A 58 17.50 4.10 -5.15
C LEU A 58 18.10 5.43 -4.67
N ALA A 59 18.15 6.45 -5.54
CA ALA A 59 18.60 7.79 -5.15
C ALA A 59 17.65 8.44 -4.12
N ALA A 60 16.34 8.29 -4.30
CA ALA A 60 15.35 8.74 -3.32
C ALA A 60 15.49 8.00 -1.98
N LEU A 61 15.58 6.67 -2.00
CA LEU A 61 15.79 5.84 -0.80
C LEU A 61 17.06 6.23 -0.04
N LYS A 62 18.16 6.54 -0.74
CA LYS A 62 19.41 6.97 -0.10
C LYS A 62 19.21 8.23 0.77
N ARG A 63 18.37 9.17 0.31
CA ARG A 63 18.04 10.43 1.02
C ARG A 63 17.02 10.27 2.13
N ALA A 64 16.28 9.16 2.20
CA ALA A 64 15.13 9.00 3.08
C ALA A 64 15.52 8.88 4.56
N ASP A 65 14.86 9.64 5.43
CA ASP A 65 14.87 9.45 6.89
C ASP A 65 13.80 8.42 7.32
N ALA A 66 12.67 8.43 6.60
CA ALA A 66 11.56 7.52 6.81
C ALA A 66 11.05 6.98 5.48
N VAL A 67 10.55 5.75 5.51
CA VAL A 67 10.01 5.05 4.35
C VAL A 67 8.64 4.49 4.68
N ILE A 68 7.69 4.68 3.77
CA ILE A 68 6.36 4.08 3.85
C ILE A 68 6.20 3.04 2.73
N ILE A 69 5.74 1.84 3.09
CA ILE A 69 5.34 0.78 2.15
C ILE A 69 3.84 0.51 2.35
N SER A 70 3.02 0.94 1.40
CA SER A 70 1.56 0.82 1.45
C SER A 70 1.05 -0.62 1.31
N HIS A 71 1.79 -1.46 0.59
CA HIS A 71 1.49 -2.87 0.36
C HIS A 71 2.67 -3.60 -0.33
N TYR A 72 2.57 -4.92 -0.50
CA TYR A 72 3.71 -5.78 -0.90
C TYR A 72 3.68 -6.22 -2.36
N HIS A 73 3.50 -5.27 -3.28
CA HIS A 73 3.81 -5.47 -4.70
C HIS A 73 5.22 -4.91 -5.02
N TYR A 74 5.96 -5.55 -5.94
CA TYR A 74 7.38 -5.23 -6.17
C TYR A 74 7.62 -3.85 -6.83
N ASP A 75 6.58 -3.26 -7.39
CA ASP A 75 6.48 -1.88 -7.84
C ASP A 75 6.23 -0.87 -6.69
N HIS A 76 6.02 -1.33 -5.46
CA HIS A 76 5.86 -0.48 -4.27
C HIS A 76 6.96 -0.66 -3.21
N PHE A 77 7.80 -1.69 -3.32
CA PHE A 77 9.01 -1.81 -2.51
C PHE A 77 10.09 -2.62 -3.23
N ILE A 78 11.35 -2.32 -2.94
CA ILE A 78 12.48 -3.18 -3.33
C ILE A 78 12.73 -4.20 -2.21
N PRO A 79 12.77 -5.52 -2.49
CA PRO A 79 12.98 -6.57 -1.49
C PRO A 79 14.45 -6.72 -1.08
N ASP A 80 15.09 -5.61 -0.72
CA ASP A 80 16.45 -5.56 -0.19
C ASP A 80 16.42 -4.85 1.18
N PRO A 81 16.42 -5.60 2.29
CA PRO A 81 16.43 -5.05 3.65
C PRO A 81 17.55 -4.04 3.92
N GLY A 82 18.69 -4.16 3.24
CA GLY A 82 19.83 -3.27 3.39
C GLY A 82 19.50 -1.82 3.04
N LEU A 83 18.59 -1.61 2.08
CA LEU A 83 18.17 -0.27 1.62
C LEU A 83 17.38 0.51 2.67
N TYR A 84 16.80 -0.17 3.66
CA TYR A 84 15.94 0.43 4.69
C TYR A 84 16.66 0.60 6.04
N ARG A 85 17.91 0.13 6.14
CA ARG A 85 18.70 0.20 7.39
C ARG A 85 18.90 1.65 7.83
N GLY A 86 18.70 1.91 9.13
CA GLY A 86 18.87 3.24 9.73
C GLY A 86 17.73 4.22 9.44
N LYS A 87 16.65 3.76 8.79
CA LYS A 87 15.47 4.58 8.45
C LYS A 87 14.28 4.16 9.31
N LEU A 88 13.35 5.08 9.55
CA LEU A 88 12.05 4.72 10.11
C LEU A 88 11.21 4.03 9.03
N LEU A 89 11.05 2.71 9.12
CA LEU A 89 10.21 1.95 8.20
C LEU A 89 8.80 1.79 8.77
N ILE A 90 7.82 2.36 8.07
CA ILE A 90 6.39 2.22 8.34
C ILE A 90 5.79 1.41 7.19
N ALA A 91 5.16 0.27 7.47
CA ALA A 91 4.70 -0.61 6.41
C ALA A 91 3.30 -1.18 6.68
N LYS A 92 2.64 -1.66 5.62
CA LYS A 92 1.39 -2.42 5.71
C LYS A 92 1.53 -3.56 6.69
N ASP A 93 0.58 -3.72 7.61
CA ASP A 93 0.61 -4.85 8.55
C ASP A 93 0.56 -6.17 7.76
N PRO A 94 1.61 -7.01 7.82
CA PRO A 94 1.63 -8.27 7.09
C PRO A 94 0.88 -9.38 7.82
N ASN A 95 0.32 -9.14 9.01
CA ASN A 95 -0.35 -10.17 9.81
C ASN A 95 -1.87 -10.21 9.62
N LYS A 96 -2.45 -9.16 9.03
CA LYS A 96 -3.90 -9.02 8.82
C LYS A 96 -4.21 -8.09 7.66
N TRP A 97 -5.43 -8.16 7.13
CA TRP A 97 -5.86 -7.33 6.00
C TRP A 97 -4.85 -7.44 4.84
N ILE A 98 -4.50 -8.67 4.49
CA ILE A 98 -3.49 -8.98 3.47
C ILE A 98 -3.85 -10.29 2.77
N ASN A 99 -3.51 -10.45 1.48
CA ASN A 99 -3.67 -11.72 0.78
C ASN A 99 -2.44 -12.64 0.96
N ASP A 100 -2.50 -13.88 0.48
CA ASP A 100 -1.42 -14.86 0.69
C ASP A 100 -0.13 -14.48 -0.07
N SER A 101 -0.24 -13.92 -1.27
CA SER A 101 0.93 -13.54 -2.07
C SER A 101 1.70 -12.38 -1.44
N GLN A 102 0.99 -11.33 -1.04
CA GLN A 102 1.58 -10.19 -0.33
C GLN A 102 2.17 -10.62 1.02
N ARG A 103 1.48 -11.49 1.76
CA ARG A 103 1.99 -12.06 3.02
C ARG A 103 3.31 -12.80 2.80
N LYS A 104 3.41 -13.63 1.77
CA LYS A 104 4.64 -14.36 1.42
C LYS A 104 5.79 -13.39 1.11
N ARG A 105 5.53 -12.38 0.27
CA ARG A 105 6.52 -11.35 -0.08
C ARG A 105 6.98 -10.55 1.14
N ALA A 106 6.07 -10.21 2.04
CA ALA A 106 6.41 -9.57 3.29
C ALA A 106 7.32 -10.45 4.17
N GLU A 107 6.99 -11.74 4.30
CA GLU A 107 7.81 -12.70 5.06
C GLU A 107 9.23 -12.82 4.49
N GLU A 108 9.35 -13.00 3.17
CA GLU A 108 10.64 -13.05 2.45
C GLU A 108 11.44 -11.75 2.58
N PHE A 109 10.77 -10.61 2.53
CA PHE A 109 11.41 -9.31 2.72
C PHE A 109 11.92 -9.16 4.16
N TYR A 110 11.08 -9.46 5.15
CA TYR A 110 11.44 -9.26 6.54
C TYR A 110 12.40 -10.32 7.09
N SER A 111 12.52 -11.50 6.46
CA SER A 111 13.46 -12.53 6.92
C SER A 111 14.92 -12.08 6.90
N GLY A 112 15.26 -11.05 6.11
CA GLY A 112 16.60 -10.44 6.11
C GLY A 112 16.79 -9.30 7.13
N PHE A 113 15.79 -8.96 7.94
CA PHE A 113 15.91 -7.93 8.98
C PHE A 113 16.47 -8.52 10.29
N PRO A 114 17.32 -7.77 11.02
CA PRO A 114 17.79 -8.19 12.34
C PRO A 114 16.64 -8.43 13.33
N GLY A 115 16.67 -9.56 14.02
CA GLY A 115 15.66 -9.91 15.02
C GLY A 115 14.31 -10.35 14.44
N PHE A 116 14.22 -10.56 13.13
CA PHE A 116 13.04 -11.19 12.51
C PHE A 116 12.74 -12.53 13.18
N ARG A 117 11.47 -12.75 13.49
CA ARG A 117 10.98 -14.04 13.94
C ARG A 117 9.51 -14.24 13.57
N LEU A 118 9.14 -15.52 13.50
CA LEU A 118 7.75 -15.97 13.43
C LEU A 118 7.25 -16.30 14.84
N GLY A 119 6.47 -15.38 15.39
CA GLY A 119 5.82 -15.51 16.69
C GLY A 119 4.61 -16.45 16.67
N ARG A 120 3.90 -16.50 17.80
CA ARG A 120 2.66 -17.25 17.92
C ARG A 120 1.54 -16.56 17.13
N ALA A 121 0.57 -17.35 16.70
CA ALA A 121 -0.64 -16.80 16.10
C ALA A 121 -1.39 -15.94 17.11
N GLU A 122 -1.88 -14.79 16.65
CA GLU A 122 -2.67 -13.87 17.45
C GLU A 122 -4.08 -13.76 16.88
N ARG A 123 -5.03 -13.48 17.78
CA ARG A 123 -6.42 -13.28 17.37
C ARG A 123 -6.52 -12.00 16.54
N VAL A 124 -7.06 -12.13 15.33
CA VAL A 124 -7.34 -11.01 14.44
C VAL A 124 -8.83 -10.73 14.46
N GLU A 125 -9.19 -9.53 14.90
CA GLU A 125 -10.57 -9.04 14.80
C GLU A 125 -10.94 -8.79 13.34
N CYS A 126 -12.08 -9.34 12.96
CA CYS A 126 -12.57 -9.34 11.59
C CYS A 126 -13.99 -8.81 11.55
N GLU A 127 -14.10 -7.49 11.49
CA GLU A 127 -15.34 -6.82 11.19
C GLU A 127 -15.64 -6.89 9.68
N ASP A 128 -16.92 -7.00 9.32
CA ASP A 128 -17.35 -6.89 7.92
C ASP A 128 -16.91 -5.52 7.34
N PRO A 129 -15.98 -5.50 6.36
CA PRO A 129 -15.45 -4.27 5.80
C PRO A 129 -16.52 -3.43 5.09
N LEU A 130 -17.61 -4.05 4.61
CA LEU A 130 -18.69 -3.30 3.97
C LEU A 130 -19.44 -2.40 4.95
N LYS A 131 -19.42 -2.68 6.26
CA LYS A 131 -20.10 -1.83 7.25
C LYS A 131 -19.58 -0.39 7.22
N LYS A 132 -18.31 -0.22 6.86
CA LYS A 132 -17.63 1.09 6.77
C LYS A 132 -17.92 1.81 5.45
N LEU A 133 -18.41 1.09 4.43
CA LEU A 133 -18.72 1.63 3.10
C LEU A 133 -20.20 2.05 3.00
N LYS A 134 -20.55 3.15 3.64
CA LYS A 134 -21.93 3.66 3.76
C LYS A 134 -22.47 4.13 2.41
N LEU A 135 -21.68 4.84 1.61
CA LEU A 135 -22.10 5.39 0.33
C LEU A 135 -22.21 4.30 -0.73
N ALA A 136 -21.20 3.44 -0.83
CA ALA A 136 -21.18 2.35 -1.79
C ALA A 136 -22.33 1.35 -1.58
N ARG A 137 -22.72 1.12 -0.31
CA ARG A 137 -23.89 0.28 0.01
C ARG A 137 -25.22 0.89 -0.43
N LYS A 138 -25.33 2.22 -0.45
CA LYS A 138 -26.54 2.92 -0.89
C LYS A 138 -26.65 2.99 -2.41
N LYS A 139 -25.52 2.94 -3.14
CA LYS A 139 -25.54 3.02 -4.60
C LYS A 139 -26.33 1.88 -5.25
N ARG A 140 -27.09 2.24 -6.28
CA ARG A 140 -27.95 1.34 -7.07
C ARG A 140 -27.39 1.19 -8.48
N PHE A 141 -27.32 -0.06 -8.95
CA PHE A 141 -26.75 -0.39 -10.26
C PHE A 141 -27.82 -0.93 -11.23
N GLY A 142 -29.10 -0.56 -11.02
CA GLY A 142 -30.22 -0.97 -11.88
C GLY A 142 -30.25 -2.48 -12.11
N ARG A 143 -30.24 -2.90 -13.39
CA ARG A 143 -30.28 -4.30 -13.81
C ARG A 143 -29.09 -5.13 -13.32
N TYR A 144 -27.96 -4.50 -12.97
CA TYR A 144 -26.77 -5.18 -12.43
C TYR A 144 -26.85 -5.45 -10.92
N GLN A 145 -27.85 -4.89 -10.21
CA GLN A 145 -27.98 -4.99 -8.76
C GLN A 145 -27.98 -6.45 -8.22
N PRO A 146 -28.71 -7.41 -8.83
CA PRO A 146 -28.70 -8.81 -8.36
C PRO A 146 -27.31 -9.43 -8.45
N ARG A 147 -26.58 -9.16 -9.54
CA ARG A 147 -25.22 -9.65 -9.75
C ARG A 147 -24.26 -9.06 -8.71
N ARG A 148 -24.35 -7.75 -8.44
CA ARG A 148 -23.54 -7.10 -7.40
C ARG A 148 -23.78 -7.74 -6.03
N GLN A 149 -25.03 -7.99 -5.65
CA GLN A 149 -25.35 -8.63 -4.36
C GLN A 149 -24.78 -10.04 -4.24
N ASP A 150 -24.83 -10.85 -5.31
CA ASP A 150 -24.18 -12.17 -5.36
C ASP A 150 -22.66 -12.05 -5.19
N LEU A 151 -22.02 -11.11 -5.88
CA LEU A 151 -20.57 -10.85 -5.76
C LEU A 151 -20.18 -10.42 -4.35
N LEU A 152 -20.93 -9.50 -3.72
CA LEU A 152 -20.67 -9.07 -2.34
C LEU A 152 -20.85 -10.22 -1.33
N LYS A 153 -21.86 -11.08 -1.50
CA LYS A 153 -22.04 -12.28 -0.66
C LYS A 153 -20.87 -13.25 -0.80
N LYS A 154 -20.41 -13.51 -2.03
CA LYS A 154 -19.23 -14.35 -2.31
C LYS A 154 -17.95 -13.71 -1.76
N GLY A 155 -17.83 -12.41 -1.88
CA GLY A 155 -16.73 -11.61 -1.33
C GLY A 155 -16.64 -11.72 0.19
N LEU A 156 -17.77 -11.57 0.89
CA LEU A 156 -17.82 -11.69 2.34
C LEU A 156 -17.47 -13.10 2.83
N LYS A 157 -17.97 -14.16 2.15
CA LYS A 157 -17.58 -15.55 2.46
C LYS A 157 -16.07 -15.76 2.31
N TRP A 158 -15.48 -15.23 1.23
CA TRP A 158 -14.03 -15.28 1.04
C TRP A 158 -13.27 -14.51 2.12
N PHE A 159 -13.74 -13.33 2.49
CA PHE A 159 -13.13 -12.52 3.55
C PHE A 159 -13.15 -13.25 4.90
N GLN A 160 -14.25 -13.93 5.25
CA GLN A 160 -14.32 -14.74 6.45
C GLN A 160 -13.29 -15.88 6.46
N GLU A 161 -13.01 -16.50 5.31
CA GLU A 161 -11.93 -17.49 5.21
C GLU A 161 -10.54 -16.86 5.34
N ARG A 162 -10.34 -15.65 4.79
CA ARG A 162 -9.11 -14.87 5.03
C ARG A 162 -8.90 -14.60 6.52
N CYS A 163 -9.95 -14.22 7.22
CA CYS A 163 -9.92 -14.01 8.67
C CYS A 163 -9.52 -15.27 9.44
N ARG A 164 -10.09 -16.43 9.09
CA ARG A 164 -9.67 -17.72 9.69
C ARG A 164 -8.21 -18.03 9.39
N ARG A 165 -7.69 -17.65 8.22
CA ARG A 165 -6.26 -17.79 7.89
C ARG A 165 -5.39 -16.85 8.71
N TRP A 166 -5.75 -15.57 8.84
CA TRP A 166 -4.98 -14.61 9.64
C TRP A 166 -4.85 -15.04 11.11
N ASN A 167 -5.91 -15.62 11.69
CA ASN A 167 -5.88 -16.17 13.05
C ASN A 167 -4.98 -17.42 13.20
N ARG A 168 -4.49 -17.99 12.09
CA ARG A 168 -3.57 -19.15 12.06
C ARG A 168 -2.15 -18.79 11.64
N TYR A 169 -1.93 -17.56 11.16
CA TYR A 169 -0.59 -17.14 10.77
C TYR A 169 0.31 -17.03 11.98
N GLN A 170 1.52 -17.57 11.87
CA GLN A 170 2.59 -17.15 12.75
C GLN A 170 2.82 -15.65 12.55
N LYS A 171 2.86 -14.90 13.63
CA LYS A 171 2.99 -13.45 13.57
C LYS A 171 4.39 -13.09 13.08
N ILE A 172 4.47 -12.32 12.00
CA ILE A 172 5.72 -11.69 11.58
C ILE A 172 6.03 -10.58 12.56
N GLU A 173 7.14 -10.73 13.27
CA GLU A 173 7.66 -9.76 14.22
C GLU A 173 9.05 -9.32 13.79
N VAL A 174 9.22 -8.01 13.67
CA VAL A 174 10.44 -7.38 13.17
C VAL A 174 10.73 -6.17 14.04
N PRO A 175 11.68 -6.26 14.98
CA PRO A 175 12.08 -5.11 15.79
C PRO A 175 12.47 -3.92 14.91
N GLY A 176 12.00 -2.73 15.25
CA GLY A 176 12.31 -1.49 14.53
C GLY A 176 11.43 -1.21 13.30
N VAL A 177 10.56 -2.13 12.88
CA VAL A 177 9.55 -1.88 11.84
C VAL A 177 8.20 -1.53 12.48
N VAL A 178 7.51 -0.55 11.92
CA VAL A 178 6.21 -0.09 12.42
C VAL A 178 5.10 -0.47 11.46
N TRP A 179 4.09 -1.22 11.93
CA TRP A 179 2.88 -1.46 11.13
C TRP A 179 1.99 -0.22 11.10
N GLY A 180 1.73 0.31 9.91
CA GLY A 180 1.17 1.64 9.67
C GLY A 180 -0.35 1.74 9.63
N ASP A 181 -1.06 0.64 9.37
CA ASP A 181 -2.51 0.59 9.16
C ASP A 181 -3.29 1.42 10.20
N GLY A 182 -3.95 2.50 9.74
CA GLY A 182 -4.80 3.36 10.56
C GLY A 182 -4.06 4.27 11.56
N LYS A 183 -2.74 4.39 11.49
CA LYS A 183 -1.93 5.17 12.44
C LYS A 183 -1.54 6.54 11.90
N SER A 184 -1.13 7.41 12.82
CA SER A 184 -0.60 8.73 12.52
C SER A 184 0.80 8.90 13.08
N PHE A 185 1.64 9.66 12.37
CA PHE A 185 3.05 9.86 12.67
C PHE A 185 3.44 11.32 12.48
N ARG A 186 4.54 11.71 13.09
CA ARG A 186 5.19 13.01 12.85
C ARG A 186 6.61 12.78 12.34
N ILE A 187 6.87 13.22 11.12
CA ILE A 187 8.15 13.03 10.42
C ILE A 187 8.68 14.41 10.05
N GLY A 188 9.68 14.90 10.78
CA GLY A 188 10.10 16.29 10.68
C GLY A 188 8.93 17.23 11.01
N ARG A 189 8.55 18.08 10.06
CA ARG A 189 7.39 18.99 10.17
C ARG A 189 6.14 18.45 9.49
N MET A 190 6.16 17.20 9.00
CA MET A 190 5.02 16.54 8.37
C MET A 190 4.16 15.84 9.41
N LYS A 191 2.85 16.04 9.35
CA LYS A 191 1.86 15.17 10.00
C LYS A 191 1.41 14.16 8.96
N VAL A 192 1.70 12.89 9.21
CA VAL A 192 1.40 11.78 8.29
C VAL A 192 0.26 10.97 8.89
N ARG A 193 -0.82 10.76 8.14
CA ARG A 193 -1.96 9.93 8.51
C ARG A 193 -2.08 8.79 7.51
N LEU A 194 -2.17 7.57 8.02
CA LEU A 194 -2.40 6.37 7.21
C LEU A 194 -3.84 5.92 7.39
N THR A 195 -4.51 5.61 6.29
CA THR A 195 -5.88 5.11 6.36
C THR A 195 -5.91 3.74 7.03
N GLN A 196 -7.10 3.33 7.48
CA GLN A 196 -7.37 1.91 7.68
C GLN A 196 -7.17 1.15 6.36
N PRO A 197 -6.97 -0.18 6.39
CA PRO A 197 -6.84 -0.97 5.17
C PRO A 197 -8.04 -0.78 4.22
N LEU A 198 -7.75 -0.36 2.99
CA LEU A 198 -8.69 -0.16 1.90
C LEU A 198 -8.61 -1.34 0.94
N PHE A 199 -9.70 -1.62 0.22
CA PHE A 199 -9.65 -2.60 -0.86
C PHE A 199 -8.69 -2.12 -1.94
N HIS A 200 -7.80 -3.01 -2.37
CA HIS A 200 -7.00 -2.79 -3.56
C HIS A 200 -7.90 -3.05 -4.78
N GLY A 201 -8.47 -1.99 -5.36
CA GLY A 201 -9.54 -2.06 -6.35
C GLY A 201 -10.95 -2.16 -5.74
N ILE A 202 -11.88 -2.80 -6.45
CA ILE A 202 -13.30 -2.91 -6.02
C ILE A 202 -13.50 -3.76 -4.77
N GLU A 203 -14.71 -3.74 -4.18
CA GLU A 203 -15.01 -4.48 -2.96
C GLU A 203 -14.69 -5.98 -3.11
N PHE A 204 -13.88 -6.50 -2.19
CA PHE A 204 -13.39 -7.89 -2.16
C PHE A 204 -12.57 -8.35 -3.37
N ALA A 205 -11.97 -7.42 -4.11
CA ALA A 205 -10.91 -7.72 -5.06
C ALA A 205 -9.83 -8.62 -4.42
N ARG A 206 -9.32 -9.58 -5.18
CA ARG A 206 -8.44 -10.65 -4.65
C ARG A 206 -6.99 -10.21 -4.46
N VAL A 207 -6.64 -9.04 -4.97
CA VAL A 207 -5.30 -8.44 -4.88
C VAL A 207 -4.97 -7.93 -3.47
N GLY A 208 -5.95 -7.91 -2.56
CA GLY A 208 -5.73 -7.71 -1.13
C GLY A 208 -6.15 -6.33 -0.66
N TRP A 209 -5.37 -5.74 0.23
CA TRP A 209 -5.64 -4.43 0.81
C TRP A 209 -4.37 -3.59 0.81
N VAL A 210 -4.57 -2.29 0.67
CA VAL A 210 -3.54 -1.25 0.75
C VAL A 210 -3.93 -0.26 1.84
N PHE A 211 -3.08 0.70 2.17
CA PHE A 211 -3.52 1.93 2.80
C PHE A 211 -3.06 3.13 1.97
N SER A 212 -3.76 4.24 2.13
CA SER A 212 -3.36 5.52 1.56
C SER A 212 -2.63 6.38 2.60
N VAL A 213 -1.81 7.30 2.11
CA VAL A 213 -1.01 8.21 2.93
C VAL A 213 -1.50 9.63 2.72
N VAL A 214 -1.85 10.32 3.81
CA VAL A 214 -2.13 11.76 3.81
C VAL A 214 -1.02 12.47 4.56
N VAL A 215 -0.43 13.48 3.95
CA VAL A 215 0.67 14.26 4.52
C VAL A 215 0.30 15.72 4.55
N GLU A 216 0.35 16.33 5.74
CA GLU A 216 0.06 17.74 5.96
C GLU A 216 1.31 18.45 6.49
N SER A 217 1.68 19.59 5.89
CA SER A 217 2.74 20.45 6.42
C SER A 217 2.59 21.89 5.91
N ARG A 218 2.56 22.87 6.84
CA ARG A 218 2.54 24.31 6.55
C ARG A 218 1.41 24.72 5.58
N GLY A 219 0.19 24.25 5.83
CA GLY A 219 -0.99 24.55 5.00
C GLY A 219 -1.05 23.83 3.66
N PHE A 220 -0.04 23.02 3.32
CA PHE A 220 -0.07 22.14 2.15
C PHE A 220 -0.45 20.72 2.55
N LYS A 221 -1.31 20.07 1.76
CA LYS A 221 -1.71 18.69 1.93
C LYS A 221 -1.29 17.89 0.71
N PHE A 222 -0.97 16.62 0.90
CA PHE A 222 -0.63 15.67 -0.15
C PHE A 222 -1.30 14.36 0.16
N LEU A 223 -1.88 13.71 -0.85
CA LEU A 223 -2.53 12.42 -0.74
C LEU A 223 -1.91 11.44 -1.74
N HIS A 224 -1.44 10.32 -1.23
CA HIS A 224 -0.99 9.17 -2.01
C HIS A 224 -1.96 8.02 -1.79
N SER A 225 -2.79 7.73 -2.78
CA SER A 225 -3.84 6.73 -2.63
C SER A 225 -3.33 5.29 -2.72
N SER A 226 -2.24 5.04 -3.45
CA SER A 226 -1.64 3.73 -3.78
C SER A 226 -2.64 2.68 -4.27
N ASP A 227 -2.64 2.36 -5.57
CA ASP A 227 -3.30 1.16 -6.10
C ASP A 227 -4.79 0.96 -5.73
N LEU A 228 -5.52 2.06 -5.49
CA LEU A 228 -6.98 2.03 -5.33
C LEU A 228 -7.74 1.89 -6.66
N ASP A 229 -7.02 1.82 -7.79
CA ASP A 229 -7.59 1.89 -9.15
C ASP A 229 -8.44 3.16 -9.38
N GLY A 230 -8.11 4.25 -8.68
CA GLY A 230 -8.87 5.50 -8.64
C GLY A 230 -10.00 5.50 -7.58
N PRO A 231 -10.85 6.54 -7.55
CA PRO A 231 -11.94 6.66 -6.58
C PRO A 231 -13.18 5.83 -7.00
N ILE A 232 -13.01 4.53 -7.24
CA ILE A 232 -14.07 3.65 -7.79
C ILE A 232 -15.10 3.15 -6.76
N ILE A 233 -14.78 3.29 -5.48
CA ILE A 233 -15.71 3.06 -4.36
C ILE A 233 -16.14 4.44 -3.85
N GLU A 234 -17.44 4.66 -3.71
CA GLU A 234 -18.00 5.99 -3.40
C GLU A 234 -17.46 6.57 -2.10
N ASP A 235 -17.30 5.75 -1.06
CA ASP A 235 -16.73 6.19 0.21
C ASP A 235 -15.26 6.62 0.08
N TYR A 236 -14.51 6.07 -0.89
CA TYR A 236 -13.12 6.47 -1.12
C TYR A 236 -13.07 7.78 -1.90
N ALA A 237 -14.00 7.97 -2.84
CA ALA A 237 -14.17 9.23 -3.56
C ALA A 237 -14.50 10.37 -2.59
N GLU A 238 -15.49 10.16 -1.72
CA GLU A 238 -15.89 11.14 -0.70
C GLU A 238 -14.73 11.47 0.24
N TRP A 239 -14.01 10.45 0.73
CA TRP A 239 -12.83 10.67 1.58
C TRP A 239 -11.76 11.53 0.89
N ILE A 240 -11.47 11.30 -0.40
CA ILE A 240 -10.51 12.14 -1.14
C ILE A 240 -11.00 13.59 -1.26
N ILE A 241 -12.30 13.79 -1.50
CA ILE A 241 -12.90 15.13 -1.57
C ILE A 241 -12.82 15.84 -0.20
N GLU A 242 -13.17 15.14 0.88
CA GLU A 242 -13.09 15.64 2.25
C GLU A 242 -11.64 15.98 2.66
N GLU A 243 -10.67 15.18 2.19
CA GLU A 243 -9.27 15.49 2.41
C GLU A 243 -8.87 16.78 1.71
N ASN A 244 -9.42 17.11 0.53
CA ASN A 244 -9.07 18.30 -0.25
C ASN A 244 -7.54 18.47 -0.38
N PRO A 245 -6.84 17.46 -0.96
CA PRO A 245 -5.38 17.43 -1.05
C PRO A 245 -4.81 18.48 -2.01
#